data_AF-A0A0B4CIM4-F1
#
_entry.id   AF-A0A0B4CIM4-F1
#
_cell.length_a   1.000
_cell.length_b   1.000
_cell.length_c   1.000
_cell.angle_alpha   90.00
_cell.angle_beta   90.00
_cell.angle_gamma   90.00
#
_symmetry.space_group_name_H-M   'P 1'
#
loop_
_entity.id
_entity.type
_entity.pdbx_description
1 polymer ?
#
loop_
_entity_poly.entity_id
_entity_poly.type
_entity_poly.pdbx_seq_one_letter_code
_entity_poly.pdbx_strand_id
1 'polypeptide(L)'
;MTKPETSGLTDLFASRRYFKKFETITGHLARVAGVMEAEGDLNRDEVKILTRYIAELTFTFRALSQKYLLVGRDTGRFFGSLAIDKRYSGFPAAEELLTMASDAIQAGVHLDRIDPADELKKQMVEVIIGDRQVPTKLQFALSQRLYYEDLQRGQLFWPRNDPQIVWTGNLSDDRRSFRIHWAVYDTELNLPVIYMMEVEDTGRTALPKDPRRWPEAQAHLMAQSLGKLKLVTIAKGFDEDFDDIHPKRLRRFYVGPMYSSAFTAQSGPILDVLKAARAPEGQDWALVWTEEDLRSERVIEERSGWFSSVERQIFTLDPFSHHGADIGATRMQRSIVLPQRAFQALQEMNPQGFGSVRKFVVSPSGRVLRY
;
A
#
# COMPACT_ATOMS: atom_id res chain seq x y z
N MET A 1 -16.77 -16.44 6.52
CA MET A 1 -15.63 -15.52 6.44
C MET A 1 -14.99 -15.45 7.81
N THR A 2 -13.78 -15.98 7.95
CA THR A 2 -12.96 -15.89 9.17
C THR A 2 -12.28 -14.52 9.19
N LYS A 3 -12.47 -13.74 10.27
CA LYS A 3 -11.68 -12.52 10.51
C LYS A 3 -10.18 -12.85 10.41
N PRO A 4 -9.32 -11.91 9.96
CA PRO A 4 -7.88 -12.06 10.08
C PRO A 4 -7.53 -12.39 11.54
N GLU A 5 -6.81 -13.48 11.77
CA GLU A 5 -6.39 -13.86 13.11
C GLU A 5 -5.13 -13.07 13.43
N THR A 6 -5.32 -11.92 14.07
CA THR A 6 -4.23 -11.03 14.48
C THR A 6 -3.53 -11.61 15.70
N SER A 7 -2.20 -11.52 15.73
CA SER A 7 -1.43 -11.89 16.92
C SER A 7 -0.47 -10.79 17.30
N GLY A 8 -0.36 -10.54 18.61
CA GLY A 8 0.51 -9.51 19.15
C GLY A 8 1.99 -9.87 19.01
N LEU A 9 2.81 -8.92 18.57
CA LEU A 9 4.25 -8.96 18.79
C LEU A 9 4.54 -8.35 20.17
N THR A 10 4.73 -9.22 21.17
CA THR A 10 4.94 -8.85 22.57
C THR A 10 6.41 -8.74 22.98
N ASP A 11 7.33 -9.29 22.18
CA ASP A 11 8.78 -9.22 22.39
C ASP A 11 9.35 -7.87 21.92
N LEU A 12 10.19 -7.25 22.75
CA LEU A 12 10.83 -5.95 22.54
C LEU A 12 11.64 -5.90 21.23
N PHE A 13 12.34 -6.99 20.91
CA PHE A 13 13.18 -7.04 19.71
C PHE A 13 12.40 -7.48 18.47
N ALA A 14 11.33 -8.25 18.64
CA ALA A 14 10.50 -8.71 17.53
C ALA A 14 9.84 -7.56 16.75
N SER A 15 9.25 -6.58 17.44
CA SER A 15 8.62 -5.42 16.77
C SER A 15 9.64 -4.59 15.97
N ARG A 16 10.84 -4.40 16.54
CA ARG A 16 11.94 -3.67 15.87
C ARG A 16 12.44 -4.41 14.63
N ARG A 17 12.67 -5.72 14.74
CA ARG A 17 13.07 -6.56 13.60
C ARG A 17 12.00 -6.58 12.51
N TYR A 18 10.73 -6.63 12.91
CA TYR A 18 9.59 -6.59 12.00
C TYR A 18 9.54 -5.29 11.20
N PHE A 19 9.57 -4.13 11.86
CA PHE A 19 9.53 -2.85 11.15
C PHE A 19 10.79 -2.57 10.33
N LYS A 20 11.97 -2.96 10.80
CA LYS A 20 13.21 -2.88 10.02
C LYS A 20 13.14 -3.71 8.73
N LYS A 21 12.50 -4.88 8.79
CA LYS A 21 12.23 -5.71 7.60
C LYS A 21 11.33 -4.97 6.62
N PHE A 22 10.24 -4.35 7.09
CA PHE A 22 9.35 -3.57 6.23
C PHE A 22 10.03 -2.35 5.61
N GLU A 23 10.82 -1.59 6.38
CA GLU A 23 11.61 -0.46 5.87
C GLU A 23 12.56 -0.89 4.74
N THR A 24 13.18 -2.08 4.90
CA THR A 24 14.02 -2.68 3.85
C THR A 24 13.18 -3.02 2.61
N ILE A 25 12.05 -3.70 2.80
CA ILE A 25 11.15 -4.12 1.71
C ILE A 25 10.65 -2.91 0.92
N THR A 26 10.07 -1.90 1.58
CA THR A 26 9.50 -0.73 0.91
C THR A 26 10.58 0.08 0.18
N GLY A 27 11.80 0.15 0.73
CA GLY A 27 12.96 0.72 0.04
C GLY A 27 13.37 -0.04 -1.23
N HIS A 28 13.03 -1.32 -1.39
CA HIS A 28 13.21 -2.06 -2.64
C HIS A 28 12.05 -1.86 -3.61
N LEU A 29 10.82 -1.65 -3.14
CA LEU A 29 9.65 -1.47 -4.02
C LEU A 29 9.74 -0.23 -4.91
N ALA A 30 10.31 0.87 -4.42
CA ALA A 30 10.59 2.03 -5.27
C ALA A 30 11.53 1.69 -6.45
N ARG A 31 12.51 0.79 -6.22
CA ARG A 31 13.41 0.29 -7.28
C ARG A 31 12.71 -0.68 -8.22
N VAL A 32 11.80 -1.52 -7.71
CA VAL A 32 10.95 -2.39 -8.54
C VAL A 32 10.13 -1.56 -9.51
N ALA A 33 9.50 -0.47 -9.05
CA ALA A 33 8.77 0.45 -9.92
C ALA A 33 9.67 1.06 -11.01
N GLY A 34 10.91 1.43 -10.69
CA GLY A 34 11.88 1.90 -11.69
C GLY A 34 12.31 0.84 -12.72
N VAL A 35 12.42 -0.43 -12.32
CA VAL A 35 12.66 -1.53 -13.27
C VAL A 35 11.45 -1.70 -14.20
N MET A 36 10.23 -1.62 -13.67
CA MET A 36 9.01 -1.71 -14.47
C MET A 36 8.86 -0.53 -15.45
N GLU A 37 9.36 0.65 -15.13
CA GLU A 37 9.46 1.78 -16.07
C GLU A 37 10.40 1.47 -17.23
N ALA A 38 11.61 0.97 -16.93
CA ALA A 38 12.60 0.64 -17.94
C ALA A 38 12.11 -0.44 -18.92
N GLU A 39 11.15 -1.27 -18.49
CA GLU A 39 10.52 -2.32 -19.30
C GLU A 39 9.26 -1.86 -20.05
N GLY A 40 8.79 -0.62 -19.80
CA GLY A 40 7.59 -0.06 -20.42
C GLY A 40 6.27 -0.52 -19.81
N ASP A 41 6.29 -1.25 -18.69
CA ASP A 41 5.07 -1.65 -17.96
C ASP A 41 4.45 -0.49 -17.16
N LEU A 42 5.28 0.49 -16.78
CA LEU A 42 4.88 1.74 -16.14
C LEU A 42 5.44 2.93 -16.91
N ASN A 43 4.72 4.05 -16.91
CA ASN A 43 5.27 5.33 -17.32
C ASN A 43 5.82 6.12 -16.11
N ARG A 44 6.52 7.23 -16.38
CA ARG A 44 7.14 8.08 -15.35
C ARG A 44 6.16 8.60 -14.30
N ASP A 45 4.98 9.02 -14.71
CA ASP A 45 3.98 9.56 -13.80
C ASP A 45 3.41 8.46 -12.90
N GLU A 46 3.16 7.27 -13.46
CA GLU A 46 2.72 6.10 -12.69
C GLU A 46 3.78 5.69 -11.66
N VAL A 47 5.06 5.67 -12.02
CA VAL A 47 6.15 5.42 -11.07
C VAL A 47 6.20 6.47 -9.97
N LYS A 48 6.02 7.75 -10.30
CA LYS A 48 5.99 8.83 -9.31
C LYS A 48 4.84 8.63 -8.31
N ILE A 49 3.65 8.24 -8.79
CA ILE A 49 2.48 7.97 -7.95
C ILE A 49 2.73 6.74 -7.06
N LEU A 50 3.21 5.62 -7.62
CA LEU A 50 3.51 4.41 -6.82
C LEU A 50 4.57 4.69 -5.75
N THR A 51 5.66 5.36 -6.14
CA THR A 51 6.76 5.70 -5.22
C THR A 51 6.27 6.58 -4.08
N ARG A 52 5.35 7.52 -4.36
CA ARG A 52 4.72 8.34 -3.33
C ARG A 52 3.95 7.48 -2.31
N TYR A 53 3.04 6.61 -2.76
CA TYR A 53 2.28 5.77 -1.84
C TYR A 53 3.16 4.77 -1.07
N ILE A 54 4.22 4.24 -1.69
CA ILE A 54 5.21 3.39 -1.01
C ILE A 54 5.98 4.17 0.06
N ALA A 55 6.32 5.43 -0.20
CA ALA A 55 6.96 6.30 0.79
C ALA A 55 6.01 6.61 1.95
N GLU A 56 4.76 6.95 1.66
CA GLU A 56 3.71 7.19 2.66
C GLU A 56 3.49 5.95 3.56
N LEU A 57 3.51 4.74 2.96
CA LEU A 57 3.43 3.48 3.70
C LEU A 57 4.65 3.25 4.60
N THR A 58 5.84 3.62 4.12
CA THR A 58 7.09 3.56 4.91
C THR A 58 7.02 4.46 6.13
N PHE A 59 6.51 5.69 5.96
CA PHE A 59 6.34 6.63 7.07
C PHE A 59 5.27 6.15 8.07
N THR A 60 4.16 5.54 7.60
CA THR A 60 3.18 4.86 8.47
C THR A 60 3.84 3.79 9.33
N PHE A 61 4.65 2.91 8.74
CA PHE A 61 5.33 1.86 9.50
C PHE A 61 6.40 2.39 10.45
N ARG A 62 7.08 3.49 10.09
CA ARG A 62 7.99 4.17 11.01
C ARG A 62 7.25 4.73 12.22
N ALA A 63 6.11 5.39 12.01
CA ALA A 63 5.30 5.93 13.10
C ALA A 63 4.82 4.81 14.04
N LEU A 64 4.28 3.71 13.49
CA LEU A 64 3.92 2.53 14.28
C LEU A 64 5.12 1.92 15.02
N SER A 65 6.31 1.92 14.42
CA SER A 65 7.53 1.49 15.11
C SER A 65 7.87 2.37 16.31
N GLN A 66 7.62 3.69 16.26
CA GLN A 66 7.80 4.58 17.41
C GLN A 66 6.78 4.31 18.51
N LYS A 67 5.50 4.12 18.13
CA LYS A 67 4.41 3.77 19.05
C LYS A 67 4.72 2.51 19.84
N TYR A 68 5.27 1.50 19.18
CA TYR A 68 5.56 0.19 19.78
C TYR A 68 7.03 -0.03 20.19
N LEU A 69 7.84 1.02 20.23
CA LEU A 69 9.30 0.94 20.45
C LEU A 69 9.69 0.29 21.80
N LEU A 70 8.82 0.44 22.82
CA LEU A 70 9.04 -0.02 24.19
C LEU A 70 8.07 -1.11 24.65
N VAL A 71 7.31 -1.71 23.72
CA VAL A 71 6.50 -2.91 24.05
C VAL A 71 7.39 -3.99 24.65
N GLY A 72 6.91 -4.64 25.71
CA GLY A 72 7.63 -5.72 26.39
C GLY A 72 8.67 -5.25 27.42
N ARG A 73 8.83 -3.94 27.66
CA ARG A 73 9.60 -3.43 28.81
C ARG A 73 8.72 -3.23 30.03
N ASP A 74 9.31 -3.44 31.21
CA ASP A 74 8.66 -3.17 32.48
C ASP A 74 8.63 -1.65 32.75
N THR A 75 7.64 -1.00 32.14
CA THR A 75 7.36 0.42 32.30
C THR A 75 6.36 0.69 33.44
N GLY A 76 5.94 -0.34 34.18
CA GLY A 76 4.88 -0.26 35.19
C GLY A 76 3.45 -0.09 34.64
N ARG A 77 3.27 -0.08 33.32
CA ARG A 77 1.98 -0.12 32.60
C ARG A 77 2.13 -0.97 31.34
N PHE A 78 1.15 -1.83 31.07
CA PHE A 78 1.08 -2.60 29.83
C PHE A 78 0.54 -1.72 28.70
N PHE A 79 1.32 -1.52 27.64
CA PHE A 79 1.03 -0.59 26.55
C PHE A 79 0.46 -1.26 25.28
N GLY A 80 -0.05 -2.48 25.42
CA GLY A 80 -0.48 -3.29 24.29
C GLY A 80 0.68 -3.88 23.50
N SER A 81 0.37 -4.46 22.36
CA SER A 81 1.33 -5.07 21.44
C SER A 81 0.86 -4.79 20.02
N LEU A 82 1.80 -4.59 19.09
CA LEU A 82 1.47 -4.46 17.67
C LEU A 82 0.71 -5.71 17.21
N ALA A 83 -0.53 -5.51 16.75
CA ALA A 83 -1.29 -6.56 16.09
C ALA A 83 -0.78 -6.71 14.64
N ILE A 84 -0.33 -7.91 14.29
CA ILE A 84 0.00 -8.27 12.90
C ILE A 84 -0.87 -9.43 12.45
N ASP A 85 -1.27 -9.42 11.18
CA ASP A 85 -1.94 -10.55 10.55
C ASP A 85 -0.87 -11.53 10.04
N LYS A 86 -0.62 -12.58 10.83
CA LYS A 86 0.38 -13.61 10.49
C LYS A 86 -0.10 -14.61 9.46
N ARG A 87 -1.42 -14.73 9.25
CA ARG A 87 -2.02 -15.83 8.50
C ARG A 87 -2.33 -15.48 7.06
N TYR A 88 -2.55 -14.21 6.72
CA TYR A 88 -2.99 -13.82 5.38
C TYR A 88 -2.11 -12.76 4.73
N SER A 89 -1.78 -11.68 5.41
CA SER A 89 -1.04 -10.54 4.82
C SER A 89 0.42 -10.44 5.23
N GLY A 90 0.76 -10.66 6.49
CA GLY A 90 2.07 -10.32 7.09
C GLY A 90 2.22 -8.85 7.47
N PHE A 91 1.18 -8.03 7.26
CA PHE A 91 1.17 -6.58 7.53
C PHE A 91 0.59 -6.27 8.92
N PRO A 92 0.77 -5.03 9.44
CA PRO A 92 0.03 -4.56 10.62
C PRO A 92 -1.49 -4.74 10.40
N ALA A 93 -2.23 -5.03 11.46
CA ALA A 93 -3.68 -5.14 11.37
C ALA A 93 -4.30 -3.78 10.98
N ALA A 94 -5.38 -3.78 10.20
CA ALA A 94 -6.01 -2.55 9.73
C ALA A 94 -6.52 -1.66 10.89
N GLU A 95 -6.87 -2.27 12.02
CA GLU A 95 -7.22 -1.60 13.27
C GLU A 95 -6.09 -0.71 13.81
N GLU A 96 -4.82 -1.06 13.54
CA GLU A 96 -3.66 -0.24 13.91
C GLU A 96 -3.67 1.09 13.15
N LEU A 97 -4.00 1.06 11.86
CA LEU A 97 -4.08 2.26 11.02
C LEU A 97 -5.31 3.10 11.37
N LEU A 98 -6.44 2.48 11.72
CA LEU A 98 -7.63 3.18 12.20
C LEU A 98 -7.35 3.90 13.53
N THR A 99 -6.66 3.23 14.46
CA THR A 99 -6.24 3.84 15.72
C THR A 99 -5.26 4.99 15.48
N MET A 100 -4.28 4.78 14.60
CA MET A 100 -3.31 5.82 14.22
C MET A 100 -3.99 7.05 13.59
N ALA A 101 -5.01 6.85 12.75
CA ALA A 101 -5.80 7.96 12.20
C ALA A 101 -6.54 8.74 13.29
N SER A 102 -7.06 8.06 14.31
CA SER A 102 -7.65 8.72 15.49
C SER A 102 -6.60 9.48 16.31
N ASP A 103 -5.43 8.89 16.54
CA ASP A 103 -4.32 9.51 17.28
C ASP A 103 -3.86 10.81 16.58
N ALA A 104 -3.84 10.82 15.25
CA ALA A 104 -3.40 11.96 14.45
C ALA A 104 -4.25 13.21 14.66
N ILE A 105 -5.56 13.06 14.90
CA ILE A 105 -6.47 14.18 15.21
C ILE A 105 -6.06 14.89 16.51
N GLN A 106 -5.52 14.13 17.47
CA GLN A 106 -5.15 14.64 18.79
C GLN A 106 -3.64 14.92 18.93
N ALA A 107 -2.85 14.68 17.88
CA ALA A 107 -1.40 14.75 17.93
C ALA A 107 -0.87 16.11 18.42
N GLY A 108 -1.45 17.22 17.95
CA GLY A 108 -1.06 18.57 18.39
C GLY A 108 -1.21 18.77 19.91
N VAL A 109 -2.36 18.36 20.46
CA VAL A 109 -2.64 18.46 21.91
C VAL A 109 -1.68 17.60 22.73
N HIS A 110 -1.30 16.43 22.22
CA HIS A 110 -0.30 15.59 22.88
C HIS A 110 1.11 16.21 22.84
N LEU A 111 1.49 16.80 21.71
CA LEU A 111 2.80 17.44 21.54
C LEU A 111 2.98 18.65 22.44
N ASP A 112 1.93 19.42 22.72
CA ASP A 112 2.00 20.56 23.66
C ASP A 112 2.29 20.13 25.11
N ARG A 113 2.04 18.84 25.44
CA ARG A 113 2.20 18.28 26.81
C ARG A 113 3.45 17.44 26.98
N ILE A 114 4.18 17.15 25.90
CA ILE A 114 5.37 16.32 25.93
C ILE A 114 6.56 17.20 25.52
N ASP A 115 7.58 17.22 26.37
CA ASP A 115 8.81 17.96 26.13
C ASP A 115 9.40 17.66 24.74
N PRO A 116 10.05 18.64 24.09
CA PRO A 116 10.73 18.43 22.81
C PRO A 116 11.76 17.29 22.88
N ALA A 117 11.97 16.61 21.75
CA ALA A 117 12.83 15.43 21.68
C ALA A 117 14.26 15.68 22.20
N ASP A 118 14.83 16.85 21.94
CA ASP A 118 16.20 17.17 22.38
C ASP A 118 16.29 17.41 23.90
N GLU A 119 15.24 17.96 24.51
CA GLU A 119 15.18 18.14 25.96
C GLU A 119 15.01 16.78 26.67
N LEU A 120 14.15 15.91 26.14
CA LEU A 120 14.02 14.54 26.65
C LEU A 120 15.34 13.75 26.56
N LYS A 121 16.09 13.89 25.46
CA LYS A 121 17.43 13.27 25.33
C LYS A 121 18.42 13.84 26.35
N LYS A 122 18.38 15.14 26.62
CA LYS A 122 19.24 15.78 27.63
C LYS A 122 18.93 15.25 29.04
N GLN A 123 17.65 15.24 29.44
CA GLN A 123 17.21 14.67 30.71
C GLN A 123 17.62 13.19 30.84
N MET A 124 17.56 12.42 29.75
CA MET A 124 18.03 11.03 29.74
C MET A 124 19.53 10.93 30.03
N VAL A 125 20.36 11.78 29.44
CA VAL A 125 21.81 11.81 29.69
C VAL A 125 22.10 12.14 31.15
N GLU A 126 21.38 13.10 31.73
CA GLU A 126 21.52 13.46 33.14
C GLU A 126 21.20 12.28 34.08
N VAL A 127 20.11 11.56 33.84
CA VAL A 127 19.75 10.36 34.63
C VAL A 127 20.79 9.24 34.44
N ILE A 128 21.29 9.03 33.22
CA ILE A 128 22.31 8.00 32.94
C ILE A 128 23.63 8.31 33.65
N ILE A 129 24.04 9.57 33.70
CA ILE A 129 25.32 9.97 34.31
C ILE A 129 25.19 10.11 35.83
N GLY A 130 24.14 10.79 36.29
CA GLY A 130 23.90 11.08 37.71
C GLY A 130 23.48 9.84 38.49
N ASP A 131 22.40 9.20 38.05
CA ASP A 131 21.79 8.08 38.79
C ASP A 131 22.32 6.71 38.33
N ARG A 132 23.02 6.65 37.18
CA ARG A 132 23.51 5.40 36.56
C ARG A 132 22.40 4.39 36.29
N GLN A 133 21.23 4.90 35.93
CA GLN A 133 20.04 4.09 35.66
C GLN A 133 19.60 4.22 34.19
N VAL A 134 18.89 3.20 33.71
CA VAL A 134 18.24 3.27 32.39
C VAL A 134 16.98 4.13 32.49
N PRO A 135 16.89 5.25 31.75
CA PRO A 135 15.80 6.21 31.90
C PRO A 135 14.54 5.77 31.14
N THR A 136 13.97 4.61 31.50
CA THR A 136 12.88 3.96 30.74
C THR A 136 11.65 4.84 30.56
N LYS A 137 11.28 5.63 31.59
CA LYS A 137 10.14 6.57 31.50
C LYS A 137 10.38 7.70 30.50
N LEU A 138 11.60 8.25 30.46
CA LEU A 138 11.97 9.29 29.49
C LEU A 138 12.10 8.72 28.08
N GLN A 139 12.60 7.48 27.94
CA GLN A 139 12.59 6.78 26.65
C GLN A 139 11.17 6.60 26.12
N PHE A 140 10.19 6.35 27.00
CA PHE A 140 8.77 6.25 26.63
C PHE A 140 8.21 7.60 26.21
N ALA A 141 8.45 8.65 26.99
CA ALA A 141 8.05 10.00 26.62
C ALA A 141 8.63 10.38 25.24
N LEU A 142 9.91 10.05 24.98
CA LEU A 142 10.56 10.29 23.70
C LEU A 142 9.93 9.50 22.56
N SER A 143 9.60 8.21 22.76
CA SER A 143 8.97 7.41 21.70
C SER A 143 7.56 7.94 21.36
N GLN A 144 6.80 8.37 22.37
CA GLN A 144 5.50 9.01 22.16
C GLN A 144 5.65 10.36 21.45
N ARG A 145 6.63 11.19 21.84
CA ARG A 145 6.95 12.45 21.18
C ARG A 145 7.23 12.22 19.69
N LEU A 146 8.14 11.30 19.36
CA LEU A 146 8.51 10.98 17.98
C LEU A 146 7.34 10.41 17.18
N TYR A 147 6.49 9.58 17.80
CA TYR A 147 5.27 9.08 17.17
C TYR A 147 4.34 10.23 16.77
N TYR A 148 3.99 11.12 17.70
CA TYR A 148 3.10 12.24 17.40
C TYR A 148 3.72 13.27 16.45
N GLU A 149 5.05 13.48 16.48
CA GLU A 149 5.76 14.28 15.49
C GLU A 149 5.68 13.67 14.08
N ASP A 150 5.78 12.33 13.98
CA ASP A 150 5.56 11.62 12.73
C ASP A 150 4.11 11.76 12.23
N LEU A 151 3.11 11.71 13.12
CA LEU A 151 1.70 11.96 12.77
C LEU A 151 1.47 13.40 12.28
N GLN A 152 2.02 14.39 12.99
CA GLN A 152 1.85 15.81 12.65
C GLN A 152 2.56 16.17 11.34
N ARG A 153 3.71 15.54 11.03
CA ARG A 153 4.40 15.74 9.75
C ARG A 153 3.52 15.32 8.56
N GLY A 154 2.59 14.40 8.77
CA GLY A 154 1.74 13.85 7.71
C GLY A 154 2.53 13.00 6.72
N GLN A 155 2.05 12.95 5.47
CA GLN A 155 2.59 12.06 4.42
C GLN A 155 2.52 10.59 4.84
N LEU A 156 1.44 10.21 5.51
CA LEU A 156 1.20 8.84 5.95
C LEU A 156 0.21 8.16 5.03
N PHE A 157 0.35 6.85 4.88
CA PHE A 157 -0.66 6.03 4.22
C PHE A 157 -1.79 5.74 5.22
N TRP A 158 -2.97 6.23 4.91
CA TRP A 158 -4.16 6.11 5.75
C TRP A 158 -5.06 4.95 5.33
N PRO A 159 -6.04 4.55 6.16
CA PRO A 159 -7.08 3.61 5.75
C PRO A 159 -7.79 4.03 4.46
N ARG A 160 -7.98 5.34 4.26
CA ARG A 160 -8.50 5.96 3.04
C ARG A 160 -7.60 7.11 2.64
N ASN A 161 -7.08 7.10 1.42
CA ASN A 161 -6.27 8.17 0.84
C ASN A 161 -7.06 8.71 -0.35
N ASP A 162 -7.61 9.91 -0.21
CA ASP A 162 -8.60 10.46 -1.12
C ASP A 162 -8.10 10.61 -2.56
N PRO A 163 -8.98 10.47 -3.57
CA PRO A 163 -8.57 10.60 -4.96
C PRO A 163 -7.98 11.97 -5.25
N GLN A 164 -6.84 11.92 -5.94
CA GLN A 164 -6.11 13.07 -6.47
C GLN A 164 -6.16 13.00 -7.99
N ILE A 165 -6.10 14.15 -8.64
CA ILE A 165 -6.22 14.25 -10.09
C ILE A 165 -5.06 15.06 -10.66
N VAL A 166 -4.49 14.54 -11.74
CA VAL A 166 -3.36 15.14 -12.44
C VAL A 166 -3.74 15.30 -13.90
N TRP A 167 -3.50 16.48 -14.47
CA TRP A 167 -3.70 16.72 -15.89
C TRP A 167 -2.60 16.02 -16.71
N THR A 168 -3.00 15.29 -17.75
CA THR A 168 -2.09 14.53 -18.62
C THR A 168 -2.04 15.09 -20.05
N GLY A 169 -3.02 15.91 -20.46
CA GLY A 169 -3.01 16.54 -21.77
C GLY A 169 -4.37 17.07 -22.22
N ASN A 170 -4.39 17.76 -23.36
CA ASN A 170 -5.62 18.08 -24.10
C ASN A 170 -5.63 17.23 -25.36
N LEU A 171 -6.73 16.50 -25.60
CA LEU A 171 -6.92 15.65 -26.78
C LEU A 171 -7.59 16.44 -27.92
N SER A 172 -8.43 17.40 -27.55
CA SER A 172 -9.05 18.40 -28.42
C SER A 172 -9.37 19.66 -27.59
N ASP A 173 -9.99 20.68 -28.22
CA ASP A 173 -10.40 21.91 -27.54
C ASP A 173 -11.44 21.65 -26.42
N ASP A 174 -12.25 20.60 -26.56
CA ASP A 174 -13.34 20.22 -25.66
C ASP A 174 -13.07 18.94 -24.85
N ARG A 175 -12.01 18.18 -25.17
CA ARG A 175 -11.68 16.92 -24.50
C ARG A 175 -10.30 16.96 -23.85
N ARG A 176 -10.27 16.74 -22.53
CA ARG A 176 -9.05 16.76 -21.72
C ARG A 176 -8.75 15.38 -21.18
N SER A 177 -7.48 15.04 -21.02
CA SER A 177 -7.05 13.80 -20.38
C SER A 177 -6.56 14.11 -18.97
N PHE A 178 -6.98 13.26 -18.02
CA PHE A 178 -6.53 13.28 -16.65
C PHE A 178 -6.15 11.89 -16.17
N ARG A 179 -5.27 11.84 -15.17
CA ARG A 179 -5.00 10.66 -14.36
C ARG A 179 -5.48 10.90 -12.93
N ILE A 180 -6.43 10.10 -12.50
CA ILE A 180 -6.93 10.06 -11.12
C ILE A 180 -6.20 8.93 -10.40
N HIS A 181 -5.74 9.16 -9.18
CA HIS A 181 -5.11 8.12 -8.36
C HIS A 181 -5.52 8.24 -6.90
N TRP A 182 -5.67 7.09 -6.23
CA TRP A 182 -6.07 7.01 -4.82
C TRP A 182 -5.56 5.69 -4.24
N ALA A 183 -5.68 5.54 -2.92
CA ALA A 183 -5.30 4.30 -2.28
C ALA A 183 -6.13 4.03 -1.03
N VAL A 184 -6.31 2.75 -0.71
CA VAL A 184 -6.99 2.29 0.50
C VAL A 184 -6.15 1.23 1.19
N TYR A 185 -6.26 1.17 2.50
CA TYR A 185 -5.85 -0.01 3.24
C TYR A 185 -7.05 -0.94 3.32
N ASP A 186 -7.08 -1.96 2.47
CA ASP A 186 -8.22 -2.88 2.41
C ASP A 186 -8.28 -3.69 3.71
N THR A 187 -9.36 -3.50 4.48
CA THR A 187 -9.54 -4.12 5.79
C THR A 187 -9.85 -5.62 5.71
N GLU A 188 -10.36 -6.11 4.57
CA GLU A 188 -10.66 -7.53 4.39
C GLU A 188 -9.41 -8.32 4.01
N LEU A 189 -8.59 -7.77 3.10
CA LEU A 189 -7.33 -8.35 2.67
C LEU A 189 -6.18 -8.02 3.64
N ASN A 190 -6.34 -6.98 4.45
CA ASN A 190 -5.31 -6.38 5.28
C ASN A 190 -4.07 -5.96 4.48
N LEU A 191 -4.29 -5.29 3.35
CA LEU A 191 -3.23 -4.88 2.41
C LEU A 191 -3.43 -3.45 1.87
N PRO A 192 -2.33 -2.72 1.59
CA PRO A 192 -2.40 -1.50 0.80
C PRO A 192 -2.79 -1.81 -0.66
N VAL A 193 -3.79 -1.10 -1.16
CA VAL A 193 -4.30 -1.19 -2.53
C VAL A 193 -4.26 0.21 -3.16
N ILE A 194 -3.55 0.34 -4.27
CA ILE A 194 -3.37 1.61 -5.00
C ILE A 194 -4.12 1.51 -6.32
N TYR A 195 -4.85 2.57 -6.66
CA TYR A 195 -5.63 2.66 -7.88
C TYR A 195 -5.11 3.81 -8.75
N MET A 196 -5.13 3.61 -10.06
CA MET A 196 -4.85 4.65 -11.05
C MET A 196 -5.85 4.53 -12.19
N MET A 197 -6.52 5.63 -12.52
CA MET A 197 -7.51 5.68 -13.57
C MET A 197 -7.17 6.80 -14.56
N GLU A 198 -7.00 6.46 -15.82
CA GLU A 198 -6.92 7.41 -16.92
C GLU A 198 -8.33 7.71 -17.40
N VAL A 199 -8.69 8.98 -17.46
CA VAL A 199 -10.02 9.45 -17.88
C VAL A 199 -9.91 10.52 -18.95
N GLU A 200 -10.90 10.55 -19.83
CA GLU A 200 -11.16 11.69 -20.72
C GLU A 200 -12.35 12.49 -20.19
N ASP A 201 -12.19 13.80 -20.04
CA ASP A 201 -13.21 14.72 -19.56
C ASP A 201 -13.69 15.59 -20.72
N THR A 202 -14.97 15.44 -21.07
CA THR A 202 -15.68 16.21 -22.11
C THR A 202 -16.61 17.27 -21.52
N GLY A 203 -16.59 17.47 -20.20
CA GLY A 203 -17.44 18.44 -19.54
C GLY A 203 -17.12 19.88 -19.94
N ARG A 204 -18.04 20.81 -19.71
CA ARG A 204 -17.78 22.24 -20.01
C ARG A 204 -16.70 22.83 -19.11
N THR A 205 -16.75 22.50 -17.82
CA THR A 205 -15.74 22.88 -16.83
C THR A 205 -14.83 21.70 -16.59
N ALA A 206 -13.51 21.91 -16.64
CA ALA A 206 -12.55 20.85 -16.36
C ALA A 206 -12.83 20.20 -15.00
N LEU A 207 -12.85 18.87 -14.96
CA LEU A 207 -13.19 18.07 -13.78
C LEU A 207 -12.63 18.62 -12.45
N PRO A 208 -11.30 18.85 -12.28
CA PRO A 208 -10.75 19.31 -10.99
C PRO A 208 -11.20 20.72 -10.56
N LYS A 209 -11.76 21.52 -11.48
CA LYS A 209 -12.25 22.88 -11.22
C LYS A 209 -13.76 22.93 -11.03
N ASP A 210 -14.46 21.84 -11.29
CA ASP A 210 -15.90 21.75 -11.13
C ASP A 210 -16.24 21.43 -9.65
N PRO A 211 -16.87 22.35 -8.91
CA PRO A 211 -17.12 22.19 -7.48
C PRO A 211 -18.17 21.11 -7.16
N ARG A 212 -18.87 20.59 -8.17
CA ARG A 212 -19.88 19.54 -8.02
C ARG A 212 -19.33 18.19 -8.50
N ARG A 213 -18.86 18.13 -9.75
CA ARG A 213 -18.41 16.86 -10.39
C ARG A 213 -17.23 16.24 -9.66
N TRP A 214 -16.26 17.05 -9.22
CA TRP A 214 -15.05 16.51 -8.60
C TRP A 214 -15.29 15.87 -7.22
N PRO A 215 -15.97 16.54 -6.27
CA PRO A 215 -16.31 15.90 -5.00
C PRO A 215 -17.20 14.65 -5.16
N GLU A 216 -18.14 14.65 -6.10
CA GLU A 216 -18.96 13.48 -6.43
C GLU A 216 -18.08 12.32 -6.95
N ALA A 217 -17.18 12.58 -7.90
CA ALA A 217 -16.25 11.59 -8.42
C ALA A 217 -15.33 11.03 -7.32
N GLN A 218 -14.82 11.88 -6.43
CA GLN A 218 -14.00 11.44 -5.30
C GLN A 218 -14.77 10.49 -4.37
N ALA A 219 -16.00 10.87 -3.99
CA ALA A 219 -16.85 10.07 -3.11
C ALA A 219 -17.22 8.72 -3.75
N HIS A 220 -17.58 8.72 -5.04
CA HIS A 220 -17.91 7.52 -5.79
C HIS A 220 -16.73 6.54 -5.84
N LEU A 221 -15.55 7.01 -6.26
CA LEU A 221 -14.35 6.16 -6.36
C LEU A 221 -13.96 5.58 -5.00
N MET A 222 -14.02 6.37 -3.93
CA MET A 222 -13.72 5.90 -2.58
C MET A 222 -14.73 4.85 -2.09
N ALA A 223 -16.02 5.04 -2.38
CA ALA A 223 -17.07 4.08 -2.00
C ALA A 223 -16.89 2.72 -2.68
N GLN A 224 -16.49 2.70 -3.95
CA GLN A 224 -16.27 1.47 -4.71
C GLN A 224 -14.92 0.79 -4.44
N SER A 225 -14.02 1.47 -3.72
CA SER A 225 -12.70 0.93 -3.38
C SER A 225 -12.69 0.06 -2.13
N LEU A 226 -13.81 0.03 -1.41
CA LEU A 226 -14.01 -0.75 -0.21
C LEU A 226 -14.68 -2.08 -0.60
N GLY A 227 -13.87 -3.12 -0.79
CA GLY A 227 -14.35 -4.47 -1.09
C GLY A 227 -13.82 -5.04 -2.40
N LYS A 228 -14.09 -6.34 -2.60
CA LYS A 228 -13.55 -7.14 -3.72
C LYS A 228 -14.26 -6.90 -5.05
N LEU A 229 -14.61 -5.64 -5.37
CA LEU A 229 -15.20 -5.31 -6.65
C LEU A 229 -14.19 -5.56 -7.77
N LYS A 230 -14.71 -6.07 -8.90
CA LYS A 230 -13.95 -6.23 -10.13
C LYS A 230 -13.68 -4.86 -10.75
N LEU A 231 -12.55 -4.68 -11.43
CA LEU A 231 -12.21 -3.41 -12.07
C LEU A 231 -13.29 -2.98 -13.08
N VAL A 232 -13.83 -3.92 -13.86
CA VAL A 232 -14.90 -3.64 -14.82
C VAL A 232 -16.16 -3.11 -14.14
N THR A 233 -16.48 -3.57 -12.93
CA THR A 233 -17.64 -3.07 -12.17
C THR A 233 -17.42 -1.63 -11.72
N ILE A 234 -16.21 -1.31 -11.24
CA ILE A 234 -15.83 0.05 -10.84
C ILE A 234 -15.88 0.98 -12.06
N ALA A 235 -15.22 0.59 -13.15
CA ALA A 235 -15.10 1.43 -14.33
C ALA A 235 -16.44 1.63 -15.05
N LYS A 236 -17.29 0.59 -15.15
CA LYS A 236 -18.64 0.74 -15.71
C LYS A 236 -19.55 1.60 -14.85
N GLY A 237 -19.57 1.39 -13.54
CA GLY A 237 -20.39 2.22 -12.65
C GLY A 237 -19.96 3.69 -12.72
N PHE A 238 -18.65 3.96 -12.76
CA PHE A 238 -18.14 5.32 -12.93
C PHE A 238 -18.50 5.91 -14.30
N ASP A 239 -18.38 5.15 -15.38
CA ASP A 239 -18.76 5.60 -16.72
C ASP A 239 -20.27 5.86 -16.84
N GLU A 240 -21.12 5.08 -16.15
CA GLU A 240 -22.57 5.22 -16.12
C GLU A 240 -23.03 6.43 -15.29
N ASP A 241 -22.38 6.69 -14.15
CA ASP A 241 -22.74 7.78 -13.23
C ASP A 241 -22.23 9.17 -13.69
N PHE A 242 -21.25 9.21 -14.60
CA PHE A 242 -20.64 10.45 -15.09
C PHE A 242 -20.62 10.54 -16.63
N ASP A 243 -21.69 11.08 -17.22
CA ASP A 243 -21.88 11.22 -18.68
C ASP A 243 -20.75 11.94 -19.44
N ASP A 244 -19.95 12.75 -18.76
CA ASP A 244 -18.88 13.56 -19.34
C ASP A 244 -17.48 13.19 -18.82
N ILE A 245 -17.33 12.04 -18.14
CA ILE A 245 -16.05 11.49 -17.69
C ILE A 245 -15.91 10.04 -18.15
N HIS A 246 -15.00 9.82 -19.08
CA HIS A 246 -14.85 8.55 -19.78
C HIS A 246 -13.61 7.79 -19.29
N PRO A 247 -13.74 6.76 -18.43
CA PRO A 247 -12.60 5.94 -17.99
C PRO A 247 -12.00 5.13 -19.14
N LYS A 248 -10.73 5.39 -19.46
CA LYS A 248 -10.01 4.72 -20.56
C LYS A 248 -9.14 3.57 -20.08
N ARG A 249 -8.58 3.69 -18.88
CA ARG A 249 -7.76 2.65 -18.27
C ARG A 249 -7.87 2.71 -16.76
N LEU A 250 -8.13 1.58 -16.11
CA LEU A 250 -8.13 1.47 -14.66
C LEU A 250 -7.13 0.39 -14.25
N ARG A 251 -6.17 0.76 -13.40
CA ARG A 251 -5.19 -0.15 -12.82
C ARG A 251 -5.36 -0.23 -11.32
N ARG A 252 -5.14 -1.42 -10.77
CA ARG A 252 -5.13 -1.68 -9.33
C ARG A 252 -3.88 -2.48 -8.95
N PHE A 253 -3.18 -1.99 -7.94
CA PHE A 253 -1.95 -2.57 -7.43
C PHE A 253 -2.14 -3.02 -5.99
N TYR A 254 -1.97 -4.31 -5.74
CA TYR A 254 -1.91 -4.88 -4.39
C TYR A 254 -0.46 -4.99 -3.95
N VAL A 255 -0.13 -4.33 -2.84
CA VAL A 255 1.21 -4.34 -2.24
C VAL A 255 1.24 -5.39 -1.13
N GLY A 256 1.45 -6.65 -1.51
CA GLY A 256 1.50 -7.81 -0.62
C GLY A 256 0.69 -9.00 -1.15
N PRO A 257 0.56 -10.08 -0.37
CA PRO A 257 1.08 -10.26 1.00
C PRO A 257 2.60 -10.33 1.11
N MET A 258 3.11 -10.11 2.32
CA MET A 258 4.49 -10.33 2.74
C MET A 258 4.58 -11.68 3.45
N TYR A 259 5.44 -12.57 2.95
CA TYR A 259 5.79 -13.83 3.57
C TYR A 259 7.12 -13.68 4.30
N SER A 260 7.22 -14.21 5.53
CA SER A 260 8.45 -14.20 6.32
C SER A 260 8.47 -15.39 7.26
N SER A 261 9.52 -16.22 7.19
CA SER A 261 9.64 -17.39 8.08
C SER A 261 9.67 -17.01 9.56
N ALA A 262 10.10 -15.79 9.91
CA ALA A 262 10.10 -15.30 11.28
C ALA A 262 8.76 -14.72 11.77
N PHE A 263 7.86 -14.29 10.89
CA PHE A 263 6.73 -13.43 11.26
C PHE A 263 5.37 -13.91 10.74
N THR A 264 5.34 -14.74 9.70
CA THR A 264 4.11 -15.27 9.10
C THR A 264 3.96 -16.75 9.36
N ALA A 265 2.72 -17.21 9.47
CA ALA A 265 2.32 -18.61 9.64
C ALA A 265 1.48 -19.13 8.46
N GLN A 266 1.50 -18.45 7.31
CA GLN A 266 0.84 -18.89 6.08
C GLN A 266 1.36 -20.26 5.64
N SER A 267 0.49 -21.19 5.31
CA SER A 267 0.89 -22.43 4.63
C SER A 267 1.13 -22.18 3.14
N GLY A 268 2.08 -22.88 2.54
CA GLY A 268 2.29 -22.90 1.10
C GLY A 268 3.76 -22.95 0.68
N PRO A 269 4.03 -23.21 -0.62
CA PRO A 269 5.37 -23.52 -1.10
C PRO A 269 6.38 -22.40 -0.87
N ILE A 270 5.93 -21.14 -0.85
CA ILE A 270 6.82 -20.00 -0.61
C ILE A 270 7.40 -20.01 0.81
N LEU A 271 6.65 -20.45 1.81
CA LEU A 271 7.16 -20.50 3.18
C LEU A 271 8.23 -21.60 3.31
N ASP A 272 8.02 -22.74 2.64
CA ASP A 272 9.00 -23.83 2.62
C ASP A 272 10.29 -23.40 1.92
N VAL A 273 10.18 -22.64 0.82
CA VAL A 273 11.32 -21.98 0.17
C VAL A 273 12.06 -21.04 1.12
N LEU A 274 11.35 -20.18 1.84
CA LEU A 274 11.98 -19.25 2.79
C LEU A 274 12.70 -19.97 3.94
N LYS A 275 12.12 -21.07 4.43
CA LYS A 275 12.77 -21.94 5.44
C LYS A 275 14.00 -22.65 4.88
N ALA A 276 13.91 -23.19 3.66
CA ALA A 276 15.00 -23.91 3.01
C ALA A 276 16.18 -22.99 2.70
N ALA A 277 15.92 -21.72 2.35
CA ALA A 277 16.96 -20.73 2.05
C ALA A 277 17.92 -20.45 3.21
N ARG A 278 17.51 -20.73 4.47
CA ARG A 278 18.28 -20.43 5.70
C ARG A 278 18.95 -19.05 5.61
N ALA A 279 18.17 -18.07 5.17
CA ALA A 279 18.68 -16.74 4.90
C ALA A 279 19.04 -16.04 6.23
N PRO A 280 20.05 -15.15 6.23
CA PRO A 280 20.33 -14.30 7.38
C PRO A 280 19.11 -13.47 7.79
N GLU A 281 19.07 -13.04 9.05
CA GLU A 281 18.01 -12.17 9.56
C GLU A 281 17.81 -10.95 8.64
N GLY A 282 16.56 -10.69 8.24
CA GLY A 282 16.20 -9.58 7.36
C GLY A 282 16.22 -9.93 5.87
N GLN A 283 16.70 -11.12 5.49
CA GLN A 283 16.62 -11.64 4.11
C GLN A 283 15.63 -12.80 3.96
N ASP A 284 14.97 -13.19 5.05
CA ASP A 284 13.99 -14.27 5.12
C ASP A 284 12.57 -13.75 4.77
N TRP A 285 12.40 -13.17 3.58
CA TRP A 285 11.12 -12.64 3.14
C TRP A 285 10.86 -12.77 1.65
N ALA A 286 9.58 -12.74 1.28
CA ALA A 286 9.14 -12.52 -0.09
C ALA A 286 7.86 -11.67 -0.07
N LEU A 287 7.76 -10.68 -0.94
CA LEU A 287 6.58 -9.84 -1.07
C LEU A 287 5.92 -10.11 -2.42
N VAL A 288 4.61 -10.36 -2.42
CA VAL A 288 3.83 -10.42 -3.65
C VAL A 288 3.45 -9.01 -4.09
N TRP A 289 3.54 -8.77 -5.38
CA TRP A 289 3.05 -7.55 -6.03
C TRP A 289 2.10 -7.97 -7.13
N THR A 290 0.82 -7.62 -7.00
CA THR A 290 -0.19 -7.98 -7.99
C THR A 290 -0.70 -6.73 -8.67
N GLU A 291 -0.70 -6.76 -9.99
CA GLU A 291 -1.29 -5.72 -10.83
C GLU A 291 -2.50 -6.28 -11.57
N GLU A 292 -3.58 -5.51 -11.57
CA GLU A 292 -4.73 -5.69 -12.46
C GLU A 292 -4.82 -4.46 -13.37
N ASP A 293 -5.03 -4.69 -14.67
CA ASP A 293 -5.17 -3.66 -15.70
C ASP A 293 -6.48 -3.89 -16.46
N LEU A 294 -7.31 -2.87 -16.55
CA LEU A 294 -8.55 -2.84 -17.33
C LEU A 294 -8.44 -1.70 -18.35
N ARG A 295 -8.68 -2.00 -19.62
CA ARG A 295 -8.63 -1.05 -20.73
C ARG A 295 -9.98 -0.95 -21.43
N SER A 296 -10.37 0.28 -21.77
CA SER A 296 -11.47 0.53 -22.70
C SER A 296 -11.03 0.08 -24.10
N GLU A 297 -11.87 -0.71 -24.76
CA GLU A 297 -11.66 -1.25 -26.10
C GLU A 297 -12.28 -0.35 -27.17
N ARG A 298 -13.51 0.08 -26.91
CA ARG A 298 -14.32 0.85 -27.86
C ARG A 298 -15.33 1.71 -27.13
N VAL A 299 -15.80 2.73 -27.82
CA VAL A 299 -16.85 3.63 -27.38
C VAL A 299 -18.14 3.30 -28.12
N ILE A 300 -19.26 3.36 -27.42
CA ILE A 300 -20.60 3.31 -28.02
C ILE A 300 -21.37 4.57 -27.64
N GLU A 301 -22.34 4.96 -28.46
CA GLU A 301 -23.32 5.98 -28.09
C GLU A 301 -24.58 5.33 -27.54
N GLU A 302 -25.01 5.78 -26.37
CA GLU A 302 -26.28 5.39 -25.76
C GLU A 302 -27.20 6.60 -25.61
N ARG A 303 -28.51 6.40 -25.76
CA ARG A 303 -29.48 7.48 -25.56
C ARG A 303 -29.54 7.85 -24.08
N SER A 304 -29.24 9.11 -23.77
CA SER A 304 -29.50 9.72 -22.46
C SER A 304 -30.68 10.67 -22.61
N GLY A 305 -31.83 10.32 -22.05
CA GLY A 305 -33.07 11.09 -22.21
C GLY A 305 -33.66 11.07 -23.63
N TRP A 306 -34.56 12.02 -23.92
CA TRP A 306 -35.36 12.02 -25.15
C TRP A 306 -34.64 12.62 -26.38
N PHE A 307 -33.60 13.43 -26.18
CA PHE A 307 -32.94 14.20 -27.24
C PHE A 307 -31.41 14.23 -27.17
N SER A 308 -30.77 13.42 -26.32
CA SER A 308 -29.31 13.38 -26.18
C SER A 308 -28.77 11.96 -26.26
N SER A 309 -27.52 11.84 -26.70
CA SER A 309 -26.70 10.63 -26.56
C SER A 309 -25.48 10.93 -25.71
N VAL A 310 -24.95 9.89 -25.06
CA VAL A 310 -23.74 9.93 -24.25
C VAL A 310 -22.81 8.82 -24.70
N GLU A 311 -21.51 9.10 -24.64
CA GLU A 311 -20.49 8.09 -24.89
C GLU A 311 -20.41 7.13 -23.70
N ARG A 312 -20.34 5.82 -23.97
CA ARG A 312 -20.08 4.78 -22.97
C ARG A 312 -18.93 3.89 -23.41
N GLN A 313 -18.14 3.44 -22.44
CA GLN A 313 -16.95 2.63 -22.63
C GLN A 313 -17.29 1.15 -22.56
N ILE A 314 -16.80 0.40 -23.56
CA ILE A 314 -16.80 -1.06 -23.54
C ILE A 314 -15.40 -1.54 -23.22
N PHE A 315 -15.26 -2.25 -22.11
CA PHE A 315 -13.96 -2.73 -21.63
C PHE A 315 -13.64 -4.14 -22.14
N THR A 316 -12.37 -4.38 -22.47
CA THR A 316 -11.86 -5.71 -22.80
C THR A 316 -11.68 -6.52 -21.51
N LEU A 317 -12.20 -7.75 -21.48
CA LEU A 317 -11.94 -8.72 -20.41
C LEU A 317 -10.97 -9.80 -20.91
N ASP A 318 -10.24 -10.44 -19.99
CA ASP A 318 -9.27 -11.49 -20.34
C ASP A 318 -9.93 -12.63 -21.16
N PRO A 319 -9.56 -12.81 -22.44
CA PRO A 319 -10.17 -13.82 -23.31
C PRO A 319 -9.79 -15.25 -22.93
N PHE A 320 -8.81 -15.47 -22.03
CA PHE A 320 -8.42 -16.80 -21.57
C PHE A 320 -9.10 -17.21 -20.26
N SER A 321 -9.97 -16.37 -19.69
CA SER A 321 -10.74 -16.71 -18.49
C SER A 321 -11.82 -17.77 -18.73
N HIS A 322 -12.01 -18.27 -19.95
CA HIS A 322 -13.03 -19.28 -20.31
C HIS A 322 -12.91 -20.63 -19.56
N HIS A 323 -11.78 -20.88 -18.88
CA HIS A 323 -11.57 -22.07 -18.03
C HIS A 323 -11.37 -21.73 -16.53
N GLY A 324 -11.69 -20.51 -16.09
CA GLY A 324 -11.53 -20.06 -14.70
C GLY A 324 -12.59 -19.04 -14.27
N ALA A 325 -12.50 -18.55 -13.04
CA ALA A 325 -13.33 -17.44 -12.58
C ALA A 325 -12.93 -16.17 -13.34
N ASP A 326 -13.90 -15.51 -14.00
CA ASP A 326 -13.69 -14.21 -14.64
C ASP A 326 -13.07 -13.21 -13.66
N ILE A 327 -11.88 -12.69 -14.00
CA ILE A 327 -11.10 -11.77 -13.18
C ILE A 327 -11.63 -10.34 -13.24
N GLY A 328 -12.51 -10.01 -14.20
CA GLY A 328 -13.11 -8.67 -14.34
C GLY A 328 -12.10 -7.57 -14.67
N ALA A 329 -11.00 -7.94 -15.32
CA ALA A 329 -9.92 -7.08 -15.79
C ALA A 329 -9.43 -7.57 -17.16
N THR A 330 -8.76 -6.70 -17.93
CA THR A 330 -8.14 -7.06 -19.21
C THR A 330 -6.94 -7.97 -19.00
N ARG A 331 -6.16 -7.72 -17.94
CA ARG A 331 -4.98 -8.51 -17.58
C ARG A 331 -4.77 -8.49 -16.07
N MET A 332 -4.28 -9.61 -15.52
CA MET A 332 -3.74 -9.69 -14.17
C MET A 332 -2.30 -10.22 -14.22
N GLN A 333 -1.37 -9.52 -13.59
CA GLN A 333 0.02 -9.94 -13.49
C GLN A 333 0.42 -10.07 -12.03
N ARG A 334 0.86 -11.26 -11.63
CA ARG A 334 1.47 -11.50 -10.33
C ARG A 334 2.99 -11.49 -10.44
N SER A 335 3.62 -10.77 -9.54
CA SER A 335 5.06 -10.72 -9.37
C SER A 335 5.44 -11.05 -7.92
N ILE A 336 6.67 -11.50 -7.73
CA ILE A 336 7.26 -11.73 -6.40
C ILE A 336 8.58 -10.98 -6.29
N VAL A 337 8.73 -10.22 -5.21
CA VAL A 337 9.95 -9.51 -4.84
C VAL A 337 10.59 -10.29 -3.70
N LEU A 338 11.85 -10.71 -3.85
CA LEU A 338 12.53 -11.51 -2.84
C LEU A 338 14.06 -11.33 -2.86
N PRO A 339 14.75 -11.52 -1.73
CA PRO A 339 16.21 -11.51 -1.70
C PRO A 339 16.84 -12.64 -2.51
N GLN A 340 18.07 -12.42 -2.98
CA GLN A 340 18.82 -13.38 -3.80
C GLN A 340 18.91 -14.77 -3.17
N ARG A 341 19.13 -14.87 -1.86
CA ARG A 341 19.14 -16.15 -1.11
C ARG A 341 17.82 -16.91 -1.22
N ALA A 342 16.69 -16.21 -1.05
CA ALA A 342 15.36 -16.80 -1.19
C ALA A 342 15.08 -17.24 -2.63
N PHE A 343 15.55 -16.45 -3.60
CA PHE A 343 15.44 -16.80 -5.02
C PHE A 343 16.24 -18.05 -5.39
N GLN A 344 17.45 -18.21 -4.86
CA GLN A 344 18.27 -19.42 -5.08
C GLN A 344 17.53 -20.68 -4.62
N ALA A 345 16.99 -20.66 -3.39
CA ALA A 345 16.18 -21.77 -2.88
C ALA A 345 14.91 -22.00 -3.72
N LEU A 346 14.27 -20.92 -4.22
CA LEU A 346 13.11 -21.04 -5.10
C LEU A 346 13.45 -21.77 -6.40
N GLN A 347 14.61 -21.47 -6.99
CA GLN A 347 15.09 -22.12 -8.22
C GLN A 347 15.44 -23.60 -7.97
N GLU A 348 16.11 -23.90 -6.87
CA GLU A 348 16.49 -25.27 -6.50
C GLU A 348 15.28 -26.15 -6.22
N MET A 349 14.30 -25.63 -5.47
CA MET A 349 13.10 -26.37 -5.10
C MET A 349 12.07 -26.46 -6.24
N ASN A 350 12.06 -25.47 -7.15
CA ASN A 350 11.15 -25.34 -8.29
C ASN A 350 9.68 -25.74 -7.99
N PRO A 351 9.05 -25.11 -6.97
CA PRO A 351 7.68 -25.46 -6.60
C PRO A 351 6.69 -25.12 -7.72
N GLN A 352 5.66 -25.96 -7.86
CA GLN A 352 4.59 -25.76 -8.84
C GLN A 352 3.90 -24.40 -8.64
N GLY A 353 3.53 -23.73 -9.74
CA GLY A 353 2.81 -22.45 -9.73
C GLY A 353 3.68 -21.20 -9.74
N PHE A 354 5.01 -21.33 -9.61
CA PHE A 354 5.94 -20.19 -9.65
C PHE A 354 6.54 -19.95 -11.04
N GLY A 355 6.37 -20.87 -12.00
CA GLY A 355 6.92 -20.74 -13.36
C GLY A 355 6.48 -19.46 -14.07
N SER A 356 5.19 -19.14 -14.03
CA SER A 356 4.57 -17.97 -14.70
C SER A 356 4.63 -16.66 -13.90
N VAL A 357 5.10 -16.70 -12.64
CA VAL A 357 5.20 -15.52 -11.79
C VAL A 357 6.45 -14.74 -12.16
N ARG A 358 6.36 -13.43 -12.37
CA ARG A 358 7.55 -12.59 -12.62
C ARG A 358 8.36 -12.43 -11.32
N LYS A 359 9.69 -12.55 -11.36
CA LYS A 359 10.52 -12.41 -10.16
C LYS A 359 11.36 -11.14 -10.20
N PHE A 360 11.34 -10.39 -9.11
CA PHE A 360 12.24 -9.27 -8.84
C PHE A 360 13.18 -9.68 -7.71
N VAL A 361 14.44 -9.88 -8.04
CA VAL A 361 15.45 -10.40 -7.12
C VAL A 361 16.29 -9.26 -6.57
N VAL A 362 16.33 -9.14 -5.25
CA VAL A 362 17.11 -8.13 -4.53
C VAL A 362 18.50 -8.69 -4.23
N SER A 363 19.54 -8.09 -4.80
CA SER A 363 20.94 -8.42 -4.51
C SER A 363 21.38 -7.92 -3.13
N PRO A 364 22.48 -8.45 -2.56
CA PRO A 364 23.08 -7.93 -1.33
C PRO A 364 23.44 -6.44 -1.39
N SER A 365 23.76 -5.93 -2.58
CA SER A 365 24.05 -4.50 -2.82
C SER A 365 22.79 -3.62 -2.90
N GLY A 366 21.60 -4.20 -2.75
CA GLY A 366 20.31 -3.50 -2.85
C GLY A 366 19.81 -3.23 -4.27
N ARG A 367 20.56 -3.64 -5.30
CA ARG A 367 20.10 -3.62 -6.70
C ARG A 367 18.99 -4.65 -6.92
N VAL A 368 18.00 -4.30 -7.73
CA VAL A 368 16.89 -5.16 -8.13
C VAL A 368 17.12 -5.64 -9.57
N LEU A 369 16.97 -6.94 -9.80
CA LEU A 369 17.08 -7.59 -11.11
C LEU A 369 15.80 -8.35 -11.42
N ARG A 370 15.37 -8.37 -12.69
CA ARG A 370 14.22 -9.18 -13.12
C ARG A 370 14.68 -10.54 -13.63
N TYR A 371 13.93 -11.59 -13.27
CA TYR A 371 14.07 -12.96 -13.78
C TYR A 371 12.71 -13.54 -14.18
#